data_AF-A0A7H4PMH2-F1
#
_entry.id   AF-A0A7H4PMH2-F1
#
_cell.length_a   1.000
_cell.length_b   1.000
_cell.length_c   1.000
_cell.angle_alpha   90.00
_cell.angle_beta   90.00
_cell.angle_gamma   90.00
#
_symmetry.space_group_name_H-M   'P 1'
#
loop_
_entity.id
_entity.type
_entity.pdbx_description
1 polymer ?
#
loop_
_entity_poly.entity_id
_entity_poly.type
_entity_poly.pdbx_seq_one_letter_code
_entity_poly.pdbx_strand_id
1 'polypeptide(L)'
;MSSLYAKLIAVIEQKITPMAGAIGQQKYVTSIRDGFITALPFMIVGSFLLVFIFPPFSPDTTWGFARAWLQFSLDHRDALMLPFNFSMGVMTLFIAVGIAASLAKHHNLDSLTAGMLSLMSFLLVAAPLKDGQISTAYFSGQGIFTAILVAIYSTELYAFLKRHNITIRLPPEVPAGVARSV
;
A
#
# COMPACT_ATOMS: atom_id res chain seq x y z
N MET A 1 34.88 23.73 -21.99
CA MET A 1 33.71 22.90 -21.65
C MET A 1 32.81 22.84 -22.88
N SER A 2 32.47 21.65 -23.37
CA SER A 2 31.98 21.44 -24.74
C SER A 2 30.55 21.99 -24.97
N SER A 3 30.32 22.59 -26.15
CA SER A 3 29.00 23.09 -26.62
C SER A 3 27.88 22.03 -26.50
N LEU A 4 28.23 20.75 -26.61
CA LEU A 4 27.35 19.60 -26.40
C LEU A 4 26.83 19.52 -24.95
N TYR A 5 27.68 19.78 -23.95
CA TYR A 5 27.28 19.77 -22.54
C TYR A 5 26.22 20.84 -22.25
N ALA A 6 26.44 22.07 -22.75
CA ALA A 6 25.50 23.17 -22.57
C ALA A 6 24.14 22.90 -23.26
N LYS A 7 24.15 22.32 -24.47
CA LYS A 7 22.91 21.89 -25.16
C LYS A 7 22.18 20.78 -24.40
N LEU A 8 22.90 19.82 -23.84
CA LEU A 8 22.31 18.73 -23.07
C LEU A 8 21.63 19.25 -21.79
N ILE A 9 22.30 20.14 -21.06
CA ILE A 9 21.74 20.79 -19.86
C ILE A 9 20.52 21.62 -20.22
N ALA A 10 20.55 22.38 -21.31
CA ALA A 10 19.40 23.15 -21.77
C ALA A 10 18.19 22.27 -22.10
N VAL A 11 18.39 21.10 -22.73
CA VAL A 11 17.31 20.13 -22.97
C VAL A 11 16.76 19.56 -21.67
N ILE A 12 17.63 19.27 -20.70
CA ILE A 12 17.22 18.79 -19.38
C ILE A 12 16.36 19.86 -18.69
N GLU A 13 16.86 21.08 -18.56
CA GLU A 13 16.18 22.16 -17.83
C GLU A 13 14.89 22.61 -18.51
N GLN A 14 14.86 22.73 -19.83
CA GLN A 14 13.71 23.30 -20.54
C GLN A 14 12.63 22.27 -20.90
N LYS A 15 12.97 20.98 -21.03
CA LYS A 15 12.00 19.95 -21.42
C LYS A 15 11.83 18.86 -20.37
N ILE A 16 12.93 18.29 -19.88
CA ILE A 16 12.86 17.11 -19.02
C ILE A 16 12.39 17.50 -17.62
N THR A 17 12.99 18.53 -17.01
CA THR A 17 12.64 19.02 -15.68
C THR A 17 11.15 19.40 -15.55
N PRO A 18 10.57 20.25 -16.44
CA PRO A 18 9.16 20.60 -16.32
C PRO A 18 8.23 19.42 -16.59
N MET A 19 8.58 18.53 -17.53
CA MET A 19 7.79 17.32 -17.79
C MET A 19 7.80 16.37 -16.59
N ALA A 20 8.97 16.15 -15.98
CA ALA A 20 9.11 15.33 -14.78
C ALA A 20 8.35 15.94 -13.60
N GLY A 21 8.39 17.27 -13.45
CA GLY A 21 7.60 17.99 -12.46
C GLY A 21 6.09 17.80 -12.65
N ALA A 22 5.60 17.95 -13.89
CA ALA A 22 4.19 17.76 -14.21
C ALA A 22 3.71 16.32 -13.94
N ILE A 23 4.50 15.30 -14.32
CA ILE A 23 4.18 13.89 -14.05
C ILE A 23 4.21 13.62 -12.54
N GLY A 24 5.22 14.14 -11.83
CA GLY A 24 5.37 13.95 -10.39
C GLY A 24 4.30 14.63 -9.54
N GLN A 25 3.59 15.62 -10.09
CA GLN A 25 2.46 16.31 -9.44
C GLN A 25 1.10 15.80 -9.91
N GLN A 26 1.06 14.85 -10.85
CA GLN A 26 -0.19 14.29 -11.35
C GLN A 26 -0.88 13.48 -10.24
N LYS A 27 -2.17 13.73 -10.02
CA LYS A 27 -2.94 13.20 -8.87
C LYS A 27 -2.87 11.68 -8.66
N TYR A 28 -2.82 10.87 -9.72
CA TYR A 28 -2.71 9.41 -9.61
C TYR A 28 -1.29 9.01 -9.22
N VAL A 29 -0.27 9.65 -9.81
CA VAL A 29 1.14 9.40 -9.47
C VAL A 29 1.40 9.76 -8.01
N THR A 30 0.95 10.93 -7.56
CA THR A 30 1.06 11.34 -6.16
C THR A 30 0.28 10.41 -5.25
N SER A 31 -0.94 10.00 -5.61
CA SER A 31 -1.74 9.07 -4.81
C SER A 31 -1.09 7.69 -4.68
N ILE A 32 -0.50 7.16 -5.75
CA ILE A 32 0.26 5.91 -5.73
C ILE A 32 1.43 6.05 -4.76
N ARG A 33 2.27 7.08 -4.96
CA ARG A 33 3.43 7.35 -4.09
C ARG A 33 3.03 7.44 -2.62
N ASP A 34 2.02 8.24 -2.31
CA ASP A 34 1.59 8.50 -0.94
C ASP A 34 0.96 7.25 -0.30
N GLY A 35 0.28 6.42 -1.11
CA GLY A 35 -0.21 5.10 -0.67
C GLY A 35 0.92 4.16 -0.27
N PHE A 36 2.01 4.12 -1.04
CA PHE A 36 3.22 3.38 -0.65
C PHE A 36 3.88 3.94 0.61
N ILE A 37 3.97 5.27 0.74
CA ILE A 37 4.52 5.92 1.93
C ILE A 37 3.73 5.53 3.19
N THR A 38 2.42 5.39 3.07
CA THR A 38 1.55 4.96 4.17
C THR A 38 1.87 3.52 4.63
N ALA A 39 2.32 2.65 3.73
CA ALA A 39 2.65 1.26 4.04
C ALA A 39 4.10 1.07 4.57
N LEU A 40 5.00 2.03 4.32
CA LEU A 40 6.42 1.93 4.70
C LEU A 40 6.67 1.60 6.19
N PRO A 41 6.00 2.24 7.17
CA PRO A 41 6.25 1.95 8.58
C PRO A 41 6.00 0.48 8.93
N PHE A 42 4.95 -0.13 8.40
CA PHE A 42 4.61 -1.53 8.64
C PHE A 42 5.67 -2.47 8.03
N MET A 43 6.09 -2.18 6.79
CA MET A 43 7.12 -2.93 6.09
C MET A 43 8.46 -2.89 6.84
N ILE A 44 8.85 -1.73 7.35
CA ILE A 44 10.07 -1.55 8.14
C ILE A 44 10.01 -2.38 9.42
N VAL A 45 8.90 -2.30 10.17
CA VAL A 45 8.75 -3.01 11.46
C VAL A 45 8.84 -4.52 11.28
N GLY A 46 8.11 -5.11 10.32
CA GLY A 46 8.19 -6.57 10.14
C GLY A 46 9.50 -7.05 9.52
N SER A 47 10.12 -6.26 8.64
CA SER A 47 11.44 -6.60 8.09
C SER A 47 12.56 -6.49 9.13
N PHE A 48 12.48 -5.54 10.05
CA PHE A 48 13.46 -5.37 11.12
C PHE A 48 13.54 -6.62 12.03
N LEU A 49 12.41 -7.29 12.26
CA LEU A 49 12.39 -8.52 13.04
C LEU A 49 13.09 -9.70 12.36
N LEU A 50 13.29 -9.67 11.04
CA LEU A 50 14.08 -10.70 10.36
C LEU A 50 15.52 -10.79 10.88
N VAL A 51 16.09 -9.69 11.37
CA VAL A 51 17.44 -9.70 11.96
C VAL A 51 17.49 -10.59 13.20
N PHE A 52 16.38 -10.68 13.95
CA PHE A 52 16.27 -11.53 15.13
C PHE A 52 15.92 -12.99 14.79
N ILE A 53 15.26 -13.21 13.65
CA ILE A 53 14.85 -14.54 13.15
C ILE A 53 15.96 -15.22 12.34
N PHE A 54 16.86 -14.43 11.77
CA PHE A 54 17.97 -14.90 10.96
C PHE A 54 19.27 -14.27 11.49
N PRO A 55 19.70 -14.64 12.71
CA PRO A 55 20.94 -14.12 13.25
C PRO A 55 22.12 -14.51 12.33
N PRO A 56 23.07 -13.60 12.07
CA PRO A 56 24.13 -13.80 11.09
C PRO A 56 25.28 -14.67 11.64
N PHE A 57 24.96 -15.88 12.11
CA PHE A 57 25.92 -16.84 12.64
C PHE A 57 25.91 -18.13 11.84
N SER A 58 27.07 -18.77 11.70
CA SER A 58 27.18 -20.11 11.13
C SER A 58 26.44 -21.13 12.01
N PRO A 59 25.75 -22.14 11.42
CA PRO A 59 25.17 -23.25 12.16
C PRO A 59 26.18 -23.97 13.09
N ASP A 60 27.45 -24.00 12.70
CA ASP A 60 28.54 -24.69 13.43
C ASP A 60 29.25 -23.78 14.44
N THR A 61 28.67 -22.63 14.79
CA THR A 61 29.29 -21.68 15.72
C THR A 61 29.57 -22.30 17.09
N THR A 62 30.78 -22.08 17.61
CA THR A 62 31.18 -22.55 18.95
C THR A 62 30.88 -21.52 20.04
N TRP A 63 30.47 -20.31 19.67
CA TRP A 63 30.16 -19.25 20.61
C TRP A 63 28.82 -19.51 21.31
N GLY A 64 28.84 -19.64 22.65
CA GLY A 64 27.67 -20.03 23.44
C GLY A 64 26.45 -19.15 23.25
N PHE A 65 26.64 -17.83 23.15
CA PHE A 65 25.55 -16.89 22.88
C PHE A 65 24.96 -17.07 21.47
N ALA A 66 25.80 -17.21 20.45
CA ALA A 66 25.32 -17.42 19.08
C ALA A 66 24.50 -18.71 18.94
N ARG A 67 24.93 -19.80 19.59
CA ARG A 67 24.15 -21.04 19.63
C ARG A 67 22.82 -20.86 20.34
N ALA A 68 22.80 -20.18 21.49
CA ALA A 68 21.58 -19.92 22.24
C ALA A 68 20.57 -19.10 21.42
N TRP A 69 21.02 -18.06 20.72
CA TRP A 69 20.17 -17.28 19.82
C TRP A 69 19.69 -18.14 18.65
N LEU A 70 20.58 -18.86 17.97
CA LEU A 70 20.21 -19.72 16.84
C LEU A 70 19.12 -20.72 17.25
N GLN A 71 19.30 -21.39 18.39
CA GLN A 71 18.34 -22.35 18.94
C GLN A 71 17.01 -21.66 19.28
N PHE A 72 17.05 -20.54 20.01
CA PHE A 72 15.85 -19.77 20.35
C PHE A 72 15.04 -19.38 19.10
N SER A 73 15.76 -18.94 18.05
CA SER A 73 15.17 -18.55 16.78
C SER A 73 14.54 -19.71 16.03
N LEU A 74 15.14 -20.91 16.08
CA LEU A 74 14.58 -22.12 15.49
C LEU A 74 13.34 -22.60 16.25
N ASP A 75 13.40 -22.62 17.59
CA ASP A 75 12.32 -23.11 18.45
C ASP A 75 11.06 -22.22 18.37
N HIS A 76 11.23 -20.91 18.18
CA HIS A 76 10.13 -19.93 18.17
C HIS A 76 9.89 -19.31 16.78
N ARG A 77 10.44 -19.93 15.73
CA ARG A 77 10.51 -19.33 14.39
C ARG A 77 9.17 -18.89 13.84
N ASP A 78 8.17 -19.74 13.97
CA ASP A 78 6.83 -19.48 13.44
C ASP A 78 6.20 -18.25 14.11
N ALA A 79 6.33 -18.15 15.43
CA ALA A 79 5.83 -17.00 16.19
C ALA A 79 6.59 -15.72 15.85
N LEU A 80 7.92 -15.82 15.70
CA LEU A 80 8.75 -14.66 15.36
C LEU A 80 8.52 -14.18 13.92
N MET A 81 8.11 -15.07 13.00
CA MET A 81 7.78 -14.71 11.62
C MET A 81 6.41 -14.01 11.47
N LEU A 82 5.54 -14.07 12.49
CA LEU A 82 4.20 -13.46 12.40
C LEU A 82 4.22 -11.97 12.04
N PRO A 83 5.06 -11.11 12.65
CA PRO A 83 5.07 -9.69 12.29
C PRO A 83 5.53 -9.43 10.85
N PHE A 84 6.43 -10.26 10.31
CA PHE A 84 6.82 -10.19 8.90
C PHE A 84 5.66 -10.61 7.99
N ASN A 85 4.97 -11.70 8.33
CA ASN A 85 3.82 -12.19 7.55
C ASN A 85 2.65 -11.21 7.57
N PHE A 86 2.38 -10.57 8.71
CA PHE A 86 1.31 -9.57 8.87
C PHE A 86 1.73 -8.13 8.53
N SER A 87 2.95 -7.93 8.02
CA SER A 87 3.35 -6.68 7.39
C SER A 87 3.63 -6.86 5.90
N MET A 88 4.76 -7.48 5.56
CA MET A 88 5.22 -7.73 4.20
C MET A 88 4.31 -8.73 3.48
N GLY A 89 3.81 -9.74 4.18
CA GLY A 89 2.90 -10.73 3.61
C GLY A 89 1.51 -10.17 3.27
N VAL A 90 1.12 -9.02 3.83
CA VAL A 90 -0.17 -8.36 3.56
C VAL A 90 -0.04 -6.91 3.09
N MET A 91 1.15 -6.51 2.64
CA MET A 91 1.46 -5.11 2.33
C MET A 91 0.57 -4.49 1.26
N THR A 92 0.09 -5.31 0.32
CA THR A 92 -0.81 -4.85 -0.74
C THR A 92 -2.13 -4.31 -0.20
N LEU A 93 -2.61 -4.82 0.94
CA LEU A 93 -3.83 -4.32 1.58
C LEU A 93 -3.63 -2.87 2.05
N PHE A 94 -2.51 -2.59 2.73
CA PHE A 94 -2.18 -1.24 3.19
C PHE A 94 -1.99 -0.27 2.02
N ILE A 95 -1.33 -0.73 0.95
CA ILE A 95 -1.13 0.06 -0.26
C ILE A 95 -2.49 0.37 -0.92
N ALA A 96 -3.37 -0.62 -1.10
CA ALA A 96 -4.69 -0.42 -1.72
C ALA A 96 -5.52 0.63 -0.99
N VAL A 97 -5.54 0.57 0.35
CA VAL A 97 -6.23 1.54 1.22
C VAL A 97 -5.56 2.91 1.11
N GLY A 98 -4.23 2.98 1.21
CA GLY A 98 -3.47 4.22 1.18
C GLY A 98 -3.62 4.99 -0.14
N ILE A 99 -3.58 4.29 -1.27
CA ILE A 99 -3.75 4.90 -2.60
C ILE A 99 -5.15 5.50 -2.73
N ALA A 100 -6.18 4.74 -2.37
CA ALA A 100 -7.57 5.20 -2.45
C ALA A 100 -7.86 6.36 -1.48
N ALA A 101 -7.34 6.27 -0.25
CA ALA A 101 -7.45 7.34 0.74
C ALA A 101 -6.78 8.64 0.26
N SER A 102 -5.61 8.55 -0.38
CA SER A 102 -4.91 9.71 -0.97
C SER A 102 -5.67 10.28 -2.16
N LEU A 103 -6.13 9.43 -3.07
CA LEU A 103 -6.88 9.84 -4.26
C LEU A 103 -8.23 10.47 -3.91
N ALA A 104 -8.89 10.00 -2.85
CA ALA A 104 -10.13 10.59 -2.34
C ALA A 104 -9.93 12.02 -1.84
N LYS A 105 -8.77 12.34 -1.23
CA LYS A 105 -8.45 13.71 -0.81
C LYS A 105 -8.37 14.66 -2.00
N HIS A 106 -7.82 14.21 -3.13
CA HIS A 106 -7.81 14.99 -4.37
C HIS A 106 -9.23 15.29 -4.90
N HIS A 107 -10.22 14.47 -4.54
CA HIS A 107 -11.64 14.67 -4.90
C HIS A 107 -12.48 15.31 -3.78
N ASN A 108 -11.88 15.69 -2.65
CA ASN A 108 -12.58 16.16 -1.44
C ASN A 108 -13.65 15.18 -0.93
N LEU A 109 -13.35 13.88 -1.01
CA LEU A 109 -14.21 12.80 -0.51
C LEU A 109 -13.69 12.23 0.81
N ASP A 110 -14.54 11.48 1.50
CA ASP A 110 -14.15 10.75 2.70
C ASP A 110 -13.10 9.68 2.38
N SER A 111 -11.88 9.87 2.90
CA SER A 111 -10.73 8.98 2.66
C SER A 111 -10.91 7.59 3.25
N LEU A 112 -11.61 7.46 4.38
CA LEU A 112 -11.81 6.17 5.03
C LEU A 112 -12.76 5.33 4.19
N THR A 113 -13.89 5.89 3.75
CA THR A 113 -14.85 5.22 2.87
C THR A 113 -14.18 4.77 1.57
N ALA A 114 -13.41 5.64 0.92
CA ALA A 114 -12.70 5.27 -0.31
C ALA A 114 -11.66 4.17 -0.08
N GLY A 115 -10.89 4.26 1.02
CA GLY A 115 -9.93 3.25 1.42
C GLY A 115 -10.57 1.88 1.64
N MET A 116 -11.67 1.83 2.39
CA MET A 116 -12.41 0.60 2.66
C MET A 116 -13.07 0.03 1.41
N LEU A 117 -13.59 0.88 0.52
CA LEU A 117 -14.15 0.46 -0.77
C LEU A 117 -13.09 -0.18 -1.66
N SER A 118 -11.90 0.42 -1.71
CA SER A 118 -10.74 -0.13 -2.43
C SER A 118 -10.30 -1.47 -1.85
N LEU A 119 -10.22 -1.59 -0.53
CA LEU A 119 -9.90 -2.85 0.14
C LEU A 119 -10.91 -3.95 -0.23
N MET A 120 -12.20 -3.66 -0.14
CA MET A 120 -13.26 -4.62 -0.49
C MET A 120 -13.18 -5.02 -1.97
N SER A 121 -12.97 -4.04 -2.85
CA SER A 121 -12.81 -4.28 -4.29
C SER A 121 -11.57 -5.13 -4.58
N PHE A 122 -10.46 -4.90 -3.88
CA PHE A 122 -9.25 -5.69 -4.02
C PHE A 122 -9.47 -7.13 -3.58
N LEU A 123 -10.11 -7.34 -2.41
CA LEU A 123 -10.43 -8.68 -1.92
C LEU A 123 -11.33 -9.45 -2.91
N LEU A 124 -12.30 -8.76 -3.53
CA LEU A 124 -13.19 -9.37 -4.52
C LEU A 124 -12.44 -9.86 -5.76
N VAL A 125 -11.40 -9.14 -6.19
CA VAL A 125 -10.64 -9.45 -7.41
C VAL A 125 -9.46 -10.39 -7.14
N ALA A 126 -8.77 -10.22 -6.01
CA ALA A 126 -7.47 -10.80 -5.74
C ALA A 126 -7.48 -11.79 -4.56
N ALA A 127 -8.64 -12.06 -3.95
CA ALA A 127 -8.74 -13.00 -2.83
C ALA A 127 -9.84 -14.05 -3.11
N PRO A 128 -9.65 -14.93 -4.12
CA PRO A 128 -10.66 -15.93 -4.47
C PRO A 128 -10.96 -16.83 -3.25
N LEU A 129 -12.25 -17.00 -2.98
CA LEU A 129 -12.76 -17.90 -1.95
C LEU A 129 -12.87 -19.30 -2.54
N LYS A 130 -12.14 -20.26 -1.98
CA LYS A 130 -12.19 -21.66 -2.36
C LYS A 130 -12.27 -22.52 -1.10
N ASP A 131 -13.24 -23.43 -1.06
CA ASP A 131 -13.43 -24.37 0.05
C ASP A 131 -13.48 -23.70 1.44
N GLY A 132 -14.09 -22.50 1.52
CA GLY A 132 -14.19 -21.71 2.75
C GLY A 132 -12.91 -20.95 3.14
N GLN A 133 -11.85 -21.01 2.33
CA GLN A 133 -10.58 -20.32 2.57
C GLN A 133 -10.35 -19.20 1.56
N ILE A 134 -9.87 -18.06 2.05
CA ILE A 134 -9.47 -16.92 1.21
C ILE A 134 -7.99 -17.10 0.84
N SER A 135 -7.69 -17.08 -0.45
CA SER A 135 -6.29 -17.10 -0.90
C SER A 135 -5.57 -15.80 -0.52
N THR A 136 -4.43 -15.92 0.15
CA THR A 136 -3.55 -14.80 0.52
C THR A 136 -2.40 -14.59 -0.47
N ALA A 137 -2.34 -15.35 -1.57
CA ALA A 137 -1.24 -15.32 -2.53
C ALA A 137 -0.94 -13.89 -3.04
N TYR A 138 -1.99 -13.10 -3.26
CA TYR A 138 -1.87 -11.75 -3.78
C TYR A 138 -1.76 -10.66 -2.70
N PHE A 139 -1.75 -11.00 -1.41
CA PHE A 139 -1.70 -9.99 -0.34
C PHE A 139 -0.28 -9.41 -0.16
N SER A 140 0.73 -10.13 -0.64
CA SER A 140 2.12 -9.67 -0.71
C SER A 140 2.37 -8.92 -2.04
N GLY A 141 3.63 -8.78 -2.46
CA GLY A 141 4.05 -8.02 -3.64
C GLY A 141 3.37 -8.39 -4.96
N GLN A 142 2.89 -9.63 -5.09
CA GLN A 142 2.23 -10.11 -6.30
C GLN A 142 0.94 -9.34 -6.63
N GLY A 143 0.19 -8.87 -5.63
CA GLY A 143 -1.07 -8.17 -5.85
C GLY A 143 -0.96 -6.65 -6.02
N ILE A 144 0.23 -6.06 -5.86
CA ILE A 144 0.41 -4.59 -5.86
C ILE A 144 -0.17 -3.95 -7.12
N PHE A 145 0.10 -4.52 -8.29
CA PHE A 145 -0.38 -3.95 -9.55
C PHE A 145 -1.90 -3.96 -9.63
N THR A 146 -2.53 -5.08 -9.23
CA THR A 146 -3.99 -5.20 -9.13
C THR A 146 -4.56 -4.21 -8.13
N ALA A 147 -3.93 -4.04 -6.96
CA ALA A 147 -4.36 -3.07 -5.96
C ALA A 147 -4.32 -1.63 -6.49
N ILE A 148 -3.29 -1.25 -7.25
CA ILE A 148 -3.22 0.09 -7.86
C ILE A 148 -4.42 0.32 -8.80
N LEU A 149 -4.69 -0.63 -9.70
CA LEU A 149 -5.79 -0.51 -10.65
C LEU A 149 -7.15 -0.42 -9.96
N VAL A 150 -7.39 -1.30 -8.98
CA VAL A 150 -8.65 -1.36 -8.26
C VAL A 150 -8.85 -0.15 -7.35
N ALA A 151 -7.79 0.33 -6.68
CA ALA A 151 -7.86 1.53 -5.84
C ALA A 151 -8.21 2.78 -6.65
N ILE A 152 -7.59 2.95 -7.82
CA ILE A 152 -7.90 4.06 -8.72
C ILE A 152 -9.33 3.94 -9.23
N TYR A 153 -9.70 2.76 -9.75
CA TYR A 153 -11.03 2.52 -10.31
C TYR A 153 -12.15 2.76 -9.30
N SER A 154 -12.07 2.12 -8.13
CA SER A 154 -13.09 2.23 -7.08
C SER A 154 -13.23 3.67 -6.57
N THR A 155 -12.12 4.39 -6.41
CA THR A 155 -12.15 5.79 -5.94
C THR A 155 -12.69 6.75 -7.00
N GLU A 156 -12.32 6.59 -8.27
CA GLU A 156 -12.88 7.41 -9.37
C GLU A 156 -14.36 7.12 -9.59
N LEU A 157 -14.79 5.86 -9.45
CA LEU A 157 -16.21 5.50 -9.49
C LEU A 157 -16.97 6.15 -8.33
N TYR A 158 -16.42 6.08 -7.11
CA TYR A 158 -17.01 6.76 -5.95
C TYR A 158 -17.13 8.27 -6.17
N ALA A 159 -16.08 8.90 -6.69
CA ALA A 159 -16.06 10.32 -7.04
C ALA A 159 -17.06 10.67 -8.14
N PHE A 160 -17.22 9.81 -9.13
CA PHE A 160 -18.21 9.97 -10.19
C PHE A 160 -19.64 9.94 -9.60
N LEU A 161 -19.97 8.93 -8.79
CA LEU A 161 -21.30 8.79 -8.20
C LEU A 161 -21.68 9.99 -7.31
N LYS A 162 -20.75 10.46 -6.46
CA LYS A 162 -20.99 11.66 -5.62
C LYS A 162 -21.12 12.94 -6.46
N ARG A 163 -20.30 13.13 -7.52
CA ARG A 163 -20.43 14.29 -8.43
C ARG A 163 -21.78 14.34 -9.15
N HIS A 164 -22.35 13.17 -9.48
CA HIS A 164 -23.65 13.06 -10.12
C HIS A 164 -24.83 13.00 -9.15
N ASN A 165 -24.61 13.23 -7.84
CA ASN A 165 -25.63 13.17 -6.79
C ASN A 165 -26.38 11.81 -6.74
N ILE A 166 -25.73 10.72 -7.16
CA ILE A 166 -26.25 9.36 -7.04
C ILE A 166 -25.94 8.88 -5.62
N THR A 167 -26.75 9.32 -4.65
CA THR A 167 -26.62 9.00 -3.22
C THR A 167 -28.00 8.81 -2.62
N ILE A 168 -28.11 7.98 -1.59
CA ILE A 168 -29.38 7.79 -0.88
C ILE A 168 -29.59 8.99 0.04
N ARG A 169 -30.61 9.80 -0.24
CA ARG A 169 -30.96 10.97 0.58
C ARG A 169 -31.72 10.51 1.80
N LEU A 170 -31.11 10.64 2.97
CA LEU A 170 -31.74 10.33 4.24
C LEU A 170 -32.48 11.55 4.81
N PRO A 171 -33.60 11.34 5.53
CA PRO A 171 -34.29 12.42 6.25
C PRO A 171 -33.40 13.10 7.31
N PRO A 172 -33.67 14.37 7.65
CA PRO A 172 -32.88 15.13 8.62
C PRO A 172 -32.91 14.56 10.05
N GLU A 173 -33.87 13.67 10.36
CA GLU A 173 -33.97 12.99 11.65
C GLU A 173 -32.91 11.89 11.84
N VAL A 174 -32.21 11.49 10.76
CA VAL A 174 -31.22 10.41 10.81
C VAL A 174 -29.89 10.94 11.34
N PRO A 175 -29.28 10.32 12.37
CA PRO A 175 -28.00 10.74 12.92
C PRO A 175 -26.91 10.87 11.85
N ALA A 176 -26.07 11.90 11.96
CA ALA A 176 -25.03 12.21 10.98
C ALA A 176 -24.07 11.05 10.69
N GLY A 177 -23.85 10.15 11.66
CA GLY A 177 -23.05 8.94 11.48
C GLY A 177 -23.66 7.98 10.46
N VAL A 178 -24.98 7.77 10.50
CA VAL A 178 -25.72 6.92 9.56
C VAL A 178 -25.86 7.62 8.21
N ALA A 179 -26.07 8.94 8.22
CA ALA A 179 -26.15 9.75 6.99
C ALA A 179 -24.86 9.71 6.16
N ARG A 180 -23.69 9.56 6.80
CA ARG A 180 -22.39 9.43 6.12
C ARG A 180 -22.12 8.03 5.56
N SER A 181 -22.88 7.02 5.97
CA SER A 181 -22.69 5.63 5.50
C SER A 181 -23.33 5.36 4.14
N VAL A 182 -24.00 6.34 3.51
CA VAL A 182 -24.86 6.17 2.31
C VAL A 182 -24.64 7.21 1.21
#